data_AF-A0A3M7R270-F1
#
_entry.id   AF-A0A3M7R270-F1
#
_cell.length_a   1.000
_cell.length_b   1.000
_cell.length_c   1.000
_cell.angle_alpha   90.00
_cell.angle_beta   90.00
_cell.angle_gamma   90.00
#
_symmetry.space_group_name_H-M   'P 1'
#
loop_
_entity.id
_entity.type
_entity.pdbx_description
1 polymer ?
#
loop_
_entity_poly.entity_id
_entity_poly.type
_entity_poly.pdbx_seq_one_letter_code
_entity_poly.pdbx_strand_id
1 'polypeptide(L)'
;MTNYKVRTHLYAAILNYLMIFDISDQPDECEYKKDIEYYENIRILLSNMNNLLKILCTDSCEGLNIVTMMGLTLLNKIIDLDPTNPKWLKYLNDNGYINCIINTIKNTDNELLEESFNSQTNNDKVFFIYETKLALFATIAKTSYGAEMLIKNGLISCLSQCSVFSLRVKFDRNIYAKRSAAYLIQLLHQFYQIFFPILNLFILILNTTGSNNIEIKTQISKFVLAHNETFLHILTSKVGDNKMLDELKLVTCLLSKLSPFDLLKYEISCDKIGGEHDSIFSRIHREILNLINVYLVPEQLKYLRKEIEHHSANKHNVIKLTNSSFAEIASNIVTYSTNVMKVSQQKIPLLIFSAKIESQQLHPYSPTMMQINSKYLQLGLLIDFLKYSMENLDKSIELEAELNHKNQHVNDLLEIEKKQLVGENKMFERMADTEKQLHLRQILKIHLKAARNELLTYRLMIERGLLILWRHIEFYLINRDLNLPSYQLFRTDFYSTDQNLEMENKRLDRYSADSKSREDFVKFKNDLDAIMGANFFKKCLDVDQKVQHFKHDNFVAIVSKRIQKLMHLISH
;
A
#
# COMPACT_ATOMS: atom_id res chain seq x y z
N MET A 1 4.74 -34.39 27.58
CA MET A 1 5.05 -34.33 26.13
C MET A 1 4.11 -35.17 25.24
N THR A 2 3.63 -36.33 25.69
CA THR A 2 2.76 -37.24 24.90
C THR A 2 1.41 -36.64 24.50
N ASN A 3 0.78 -35.85 25.38
CA ASN A 3 -0.54 -35.24 25.11
C ASN A 3 -0.49 -34.08 24.09
N TYR A 4 0.66 -33.42 23.92
CA TYR A 4 0.80 -32.32 22.96
C TYR A 4 0.88 -32.82 21.51
N LYS A 5 1.62 -33.90 21.26
CA LYS A 5 1.71 -34.51 19.92
C LYS A 5 0.34 -34.99 19.43
N VAL A 6 -0.42 -35.66 20.29
CA VAL A 6 -1.78 -36.13 19.95
C VAL A 6 -2.69 -34.96 19.58
N ARG A 7 -2.65 -33.87 20.35
CA ARG A 7 -3.41 -32.65 20.06
C ARG A 7 -2.99 -31.99 18.75
N THR A 8 -1.69 -31.90 18.44
CA THR A 8 -1.21 -31.39 17.14
C THR A 8 -1.76 -32.20 15.98
N HIS A 9 -1.74 -33.54 16.06
CA HIS A 9 -2.29 -34.40 15.01
C HIS A 9 -3.81 -34.23 14.87
N LEU A 10 -4.53 -34.08 15.98
CA LEU A 10 -5.96 -33.79 15.97
C LEU A 10 -6.26 -32.45 15.29
N TYR A 11 -5.54 -31.38 15.66
CA TYR A 11 -5.71 -30.07 15.04
C TYR A 11 -5.42 -30.09 13.54
N ALA A 12 -4.37 -30.80 13.12
CA ALA A 12 -4.05 -30.97 11.70
C ALA A 12 -5.13 -31.74 10.93
N ALA A 13 -5.68 -32.81 11.53
CA ALA A 13 -6.77 -33.58 10.93
C ALA A 13 -8.04 -32.74 10.73
N ILE A 14 -8.42 -31.95 11.74
CA ILE A 14 -9.56 -31.02 11.66
C ILE A 14 -9.29 -29.95 10.61
N LEU A 15 -8.10 -29.35 10.60
CA LEU A 15 -7.72 -28.34 9.62
C LEU A 15 -7.82 -28.89 8.19
N ASN A 16 -7.24 -30.06 7.93
CA ASN A 16 -7.31 -30.70 6.62
C ASN A 16 -8.76 -30.99 6.20
N TYR A 17 -9.60 -31.45 7.14
CA TYR A 17 -11.02 -31.64 6.87
C TYR A 17 -11.70 -30.34 6.44
N LEU A 18 -11.43 -29.23 7.13
CA LEU A 18 -11.98 -27.91 6.78
C LEU A 18 -11.44 -27.40 5.43
N MET A 19 -10.17 -27.67 5.10
CA MET A 19 -9.53 -27.21 3.86
C MET A 19 -10.00 -27.96 2.60
N ILE A 20 -10.47 -29.20 2.72
CA ILE A 20 -10.95 -29.99 1.57
C ILE A 20 -12.15 -29.30 0.87
N PHE A 21 -12.96 -28.55 1.62
CA PHE A 21 -14.18 -27.92 1.11
C PHE A 21 -13.99 -26.46 0.67
N ASP A 22 -12.89 -25.80 1.03
CA ASP A 22 -12.52 -24.47 0.48
C ASP A 22 -12.17 -24.53 -1.02
N ILE A 23 -11.77 -25.70 -1.52
CA ILE A 23 -11.31 -25.88 -2.91
C ILE A 23 -12.51 -25.87 -3.88
N SER A 24 -13.74 -25.99 -3.39
CA SER A 24 -14.99 -26.04 -4.17
C SER A 24 -15.73 -24.70 -4.30
N ASP A 25 -15.10 -23.54 -4.10
CA ASP A 25 -15.69 -22.23 -4.40
C ASP A 25 -15.80 -21.98 -5.94
N GLN A 26 -16.59 -22.77 -6.68
CA GLN A 26 -16.93 -22.52 -8.09
C GLN A 26 -18.42 -22.68 -8.37
N PRO A 27 -19.18 -21.59 -8.59
CA PRO A 27 -20.63 -21.70 -8.80
C PRO A 27 -20.95 -22.40 -10.12
N ASP A 28 -21.12 -23.71 -10.08
CA ASP A 28 -21.85 -24.51 -11.05
C ASP A 28 -23.18 -24.95 -10.40
N GLU A 29 -24.28 -24.94 -11.16
CA GLU A 29 -25.66 -25.16 -10.69
C GLU A 29 -25.90 -26.50 -9.94
N CYS A 30 -24.93 -27.42 -9.95
CA CYS A 30 -24.94 -28.68 -9.20
C CYS A 30 -24.42 -28.58 -7.74
N GLU A 31 -23.85 -27.44 -7.30
CA GLU A 31 -23.19 -27.29 -5.98
C GLU A 31 -24.12 -26.96 -4.81
N TYR A 32 -25.33 -26.46 -5.07
CA TYR A 32 -26.27 -26.05 -4.01
C TYR A 32 -26.56 -27.13 -2.95
N LYS A 33 -26.42 -28.43 -3.28
CA LYS A 33 -26.62 -29.53 -2.33
C LYS A 33 -25.37 -29.83 -1.47
N LYS A 34 -24.16 -29.62 -1.98
CA LYS A 34 -22.91 -29.84 -1.23
C LYS A 34 -22.67 -28.72 -0.22
N ASP A 35 -23.07 -27.49 -0.55
CA ASP A 35 -23.01 -26.36 0.36
C ASP A 35 -23.88 -26.58 1.60
N ILE A 36 -25.08 -27.14 1.45
CA ILE A 36 -25.99 -27.38 2.57
C ILE A 36 -25.42 -28.44 3.54
N GLU A 37 -24.90 -29.56 3.04
CA GLU A 37 -24.24 -30.58 3.88
C GLU A 37 -22.95 -30.04 4.52
N TYR A 38 -22.21 -29.17 3.84
CA TYR A 38 -21.03 -28.50 4.38
C TYR A 38 -21.38 -27.56 5.53
N TYR A 39 -22.37 -26.68 5.36
CA TYR A 39 -22.85 -25.81 6.41
C TYR A 39 -23.46 -26.59 7.59
N GLU A 40 -24.10 -27.74 7.33
CA GLU A 40 -24.58 -28.64 8.39
C GLU A 40 -23.43 -29.31 9.14
N ASN A 41 -22.41 -29.84 8.45
CA ASN A 41 -21.24 -30.46 9.06
C ASN A 41 -20.43 -29.45 9.88
N ILE A 42 -20.24 -28.24 9.35
CA ILE A 42 -19.65 -27.13 10.11
C ILE A 42 -20.52 -26.82 11.32
N ARG A 43 -21.84 -26.69 11.17
CA ARG A 43 -22.74 -26.37 12.30
C ARG A 43 -22.73 -27.44 13.39
N ILE A 44 -22.63 -28.72 13.04
CA ILE A 44 -22.48 -29.84 13.97
C ILE A 44 -21.13 -29.77 14.67
N LEU A 45 -20.05 -29.56 13.92
CA LEU A 45 -18.70 -29.40 14.46
C LEU A 45 -18.68 -28.24 15.47
N LEU A 46 -19.18 -27.07 15.05
CA LEU A 46 -19.38 -25.84 15.82
C LEU A 46 -20.26 -26.01 17.08
N SER A 47 -21.21 -26.94 17.10
CA SER A 47 -22.06 -27.19 18.28
C SER A 47 -21.30 -27.85 19.45
N ASN A 48 -20.28 -28.65 19.16
CA ASN A 48 -19.41 -29.29 20.16
C ASN A 48 -18.12 -28.51 20.44
N MET A 49 -17.94 -27.34 19.81
CA MET A 49 -16.68 -26.59 19.85
C MET A 49 -16.37 -25.91 21.18
N ASN A 50 -17.32 -25.66 22.09
CA ASN A 50 -17.01 -24.84 23.28
C ASN A 50 -15.87 -25.41 24.14
N ASN A 51 -15.85 -26.73 24.34
CA ASN A 51 -14.78 -27.39 25.10
C ASN A 51 -13.48 -27.48 24.31
N LEU A 52 -13.56 -27.77 23.00
CA LEU A 52 -12.39 -27.81 22.13
C LEU A 52 -11.75 -26.42 22.02
N LEU A 53 -12.55 -25.38 21.88
CA LEU A 53 -12.11 -24.00 21.71
C LEU A 53 -11.42 -23.50 22.97
N LYS A 54 -11.90 -23.86 24.17
CA LYS A 54 -11.16 -23.59 25.41
C LYS A 54 -9.75 -24.19 25.39
N ILE A 55 -9.63 -25.49 25.08
CA ILE A 55 -8.32 -26.20 25.03
C ILE A 55 -7.42 -25.61 23.94
N LEU A 56 -8.00 -25.31 22.78
CA LEU A 56 -7.31 -24.74 21.64
C LEU A 56 -6.80 -23.32 21.92
N CYS A 57 -7.58 -22.50 22.61
CA CYS A 57 -7.16 -21.17 23.04
C CYS A 57 -6.05 -21.23 24.09
N THR A 58 -6.14 -22.15 25.06
CA THR A 58 -5.06 -22.35 26.04
C THR A 58 -3.78 -22.81 25.36
N ASP A 59 -3.87 -23.75 24.42
CA ASP A 59 -2.71 -24.21 23.66
C ASP A 59 -2.14 -23.13 22.73
N SER A 60 -2.98 -22.21 22.25
CA SER A 60 -2.55 -21.06 21.42
C SER A 60 -1.86 -19.97 22.23
N CYS A 61 -2.09 -19.90 23.54
CA CYS A 61 -1.46 -18.93 24.43
C CYS A 61 -0.20 -19.49 25.13
N GLU A 62 -0.27 -20.75 25.61
CA GLU A 62 0.74 -21.36 26.49
C GLU A 62 1.42 -22.61 25.88
N GLY A 63 1.04 -23.01 24.66
CA GLY A 63 1.55 -24.23 24.03
C GLY A 63 3.05 -24.17 23.70
N LEU A 64 3.61 -25.35 23.43
CA LEU A 64 5.00 -25.48 22.93
C LEU A 64 5.02 -25.38 21.41
N ASN A 65 5.71 -24.36 20.89
CA ASN A 65 6.03 -24.07 19.48
C ASN A 65 5.03 -24.61 18.43
N ILE A 66 5.16 -25.88 18.05
CA ILE A 66 4.36 -26.54 17.01
C ILE A 66 2.88 -26.65 17.40
N VAL A 67 2.57 -26.93 18.66
CA VAL A 67 1.19 -27.01 19.14
C VAL A 67 0.53 -25.64 19.05
N THR A 68 1.26 -24.59 19.46
CA THR A 68 0.81 -23.20 19.39
C THR A 68 0.54 -22.79 17.95
N MET A 69 1.49 -23.07 17.06
CA MET A 69 1.34 -22.78 15.63
C MET A 69 0.12 -23.49 15.03
N MET A 70 -0.05 -24.79 15.29
CA MET A 70 -1.19 -25.54 14.76
C MET A 70 -2.53 -25.10 15.38
N GLY A 71 -2.54 -24.80 16.68
CA GLY A 71 -3.70 -24.26 17.39
C GLY A 71 -4.15 -22.91 16.82
N LEU A 72 -3.19 -21.99 16.60
CA LEU A 72 -3.44 -20.69 15.98
C LEU A 72 -3.93 -20.82 14.54
N THR A 73 -3.35 -21.72 13.74
CA THR A 73 -3.80 -21.95 12.35
C THR A 73 -5.23 -22.50 12.30
N LEU A 74 -5.56 -23.45 13.18
CA LEU A 74 -6.93 -23.95 13.26
C LEU A 74 -7.89 -22.88 13.78
N LEU A 75 -7.49 -22.07 14.78
CA LEU A 75 -8.29 -20.94 15.26
C LEU A 75 -8.57 -19.94 14.15
N ASN A 76 -7.55 -19.64 13.34
CA ASN A 76 -7.64 -18.75 12.20
C ASN A 76 -8.71 -19.24 11.21
N LYS A 77 -8.68 -20.55 10.88
CA LYS A 77 -9.67 -21.14 9.98
C LYS A 77 -11.08 -21.13 10.57
N ILE A 78 -11.24 -21.39 11.87
CA ILE A 78 -12.54 -21.35 12.56
C ILE A 78 -13.15 -19.94 12.49
N ILE A 79 -12.35 -18.89 12.71
CA ILE A 79 -12.82 -17.50 12.62
C ILE A 79 -13.20 -17.14 11.18
N ASP A 80 -12.42 -17.59 10.20
CA ASP A 80 -12.69 -17.33 8.77
C ASP A 80 -14.01 -17.95 8.30
N LEU A 81 -14.46 -19.03 8.93
CA LEU A 81 -15.75 -19.69 8.67
C LEU A 81 -16.95 -18.99 9.31
N ASP A 82 -16.74 -17.99 10.18
CA ASP A 82 -17.80 -17.26 10.90
C ASP A 82 -17.80 -15.74 10.63
N PRO A 83 -17.88 -15.29 9.36
CA PRO A 83 -17.77 -13.87 9.03
C PRO A 83 -19.03 -13.05 9.37
N THR A 84 -20.22 -13.66 9.37
CA THR A 84 -21.51 -12.95 9.48
C THR A 84 -22.03 -12.82 10.91
N ASN A 85 -21.78 -13.80 11.78
CA ASN A 85 -22.20 -13.75 13.18
C ASN A 85 -21.04 -14.14 14.09
N PRO A 86 -20.14 -13.20 14.46
CA PRO A 86 -18.84 -13.47 15.07
C PRO A 86 -18.94 -14.04 16.49
N LYS A 87 -19.50 -15.23 16.65
CA LYS A 87 -19.76 -15.92 17.92
C LYS A 87 -18.44 -16.33 18.53
N TRP A 88 -17.55 -16.90 17.72
CA TRP A 88 -16.26 -17.38 18.18
C TRP A 88 -15.31 -16.24 18.51
N LEU A 89 -15.33 -15.19 17.69
CA LEU A 89 -14.57 -13.98 17.98
C LEU A 89 -15.03 -13.29 19.27
N LYS A 90 -16.35 -13.21 19.52
CA LYS A 90 -16.90 -12.73 20.81
C LYS A 90 -16.42 -13.59 21.97
N TYR A 91 -16.53 -14.92 21.87
CA TYR A 91 -16.02 -15.82 22.90
C TYR A 91 -14.53 -15.60 23.20
N LEU A 92 -13.70 -15.41 22.17
CA LEU A 92 -12.26 -15.15 22.34
C LEU A 92 -12.00 -13.82 23.07
N ASN A 93 -12.76 -12.78 22.74
CA ASN A 93 -12.68 -11.49 23.40
C ASN A 93 -13.12 -11.57 24.86
N ASP A 94 -14.29 -12.16 25.13
CA ASP A 94 -14.93 -12.14 26.44
C ASP A 94 -14.16 -12.96 27.47
N ASN A 95 -13.45 -14.00 27.02
CA ASN A 95 -12.56 -14.79 27.86
C ASN A 95 -11.11 -14.25 27.90
N GLY A 96 -10.82 -13.11 27.27
CA GLY A 96 -9.52 -12.45 27.31
C GLY A 96 -8.41 -13.12 26.48
N TYR A 97 -8.73 -14.12 25.66
CA TYR A 97 -7.74 -14.83 24.84
C TYR A 97 -7.07 -13.93 23.81
N ILE A 98 -7.79 -12.98 23.21
CA ILE A 98 -7.18 -12.07 22.23
C ILE A 98 -6.14 -11.17 22.88
N ASN A 99 -6.45 -10.59 24.04
CA ASN A 99 -5.49 -9.81 24.79
C ASN A 99 -4.27 -10.65 25.20
N CYS A 100 -4.48 -11.90 25.62
CA CYS A 100 -3.38 -12.83 25.90
C CYS A 100 -2.47 -13.03 24.68
N ILE A 101 -3.04 -13.38 23.52
CA ILE A 101 -2.28 -13.58 22.28
C ILE A 101 -1.54 -12.30 21.88
N ILE A 102 -2.15 -11.11 22.01
CA ILE A 102 -1.49 -9.82 21.76
C ILE A 102 -0.28 -9.64 22.67
N ASN A 103 -0.44 -9.84 23.99
CA ASN A 103 0.66 -9.66 24.94
C ASN A 103 1.83 -10.62 24.70
N THR A 104 1.57 -11.83 24.17
CA THR A 104 2.64 -12.75 23.81
C THR A 104 3.51 -12.26 22.64
N ILE A 105 3.05 -11.30 21.81
CA ILE A 105 3.88 -10.70 20.75
C ILE A 105 5.07 -9.96 21.34
N LYS A 106 4.86 -9.27 22.47
CA LYS A 106 5.93 -8.55 23.16
C LYS A 106 7.03 -9.50 23.65
N ASN A 107 6.64 -10.69 24.11
CA ASN A 107 7.59 -11.72 24.51
C ASN A 107 8.42 -12.21 23.31
N THR A 108 7.79 -12.33 22.13
CA THR A 108 8.50 -12.72 20.90
C THR A 108 9.40 -11.62 20.32
N ASP A 109 9.29 -10.35 20.76
CA ASP A 109 10.15 -9.25 20.25
C ASP A 109 11.64 -9.54 20.49
N ASN A 110 12.00 -9.94 21.71
CA ASN A 110 13.38 -10.27 22.07
C ASN A 110 13.88 -11.51 21.32
N GLU A 111 13.05 -12.54 21.20
CA GLU A 111 13.38 -13.78 20.48
C GLU A 111 13.63 -13.49 18.98
N LEU A 112 12.78 -12.66 18.36
CA LEU A 112 12.93 -12.25 16.96
C LEU A 112 14.19 -11.41 16.75
N LEU A 113 14.54 -10.53 17.69
CA LEU A 113 15.79 -9.76 17.65
C LEU A 113 17.00 -10.69 17.70
N GLU A 114 17.03 -11.62 18.66
CA GLU A 114 18.13 -12.57 18.83
C GLU A 114 18.32 -13.45 17.59
N GLU A 115 17.24 -14.01 17.05
CA GLU A 115 17.30 -14.85 15.84
C GLU A 115 17.67 -14.06 14.58
N SER A 116 17.27 -12.80 14.48
CA SER A 116 17.64 -11.92 13.35
C SER A 116 19.14 -11.57 13.31
N PHE A 117 19.86 -11.64 14.44
CA PHE A 117 21.30 -11.39 14.49
C PHE A 117 22.14 -12.66 14.61
N ASN A 118 21.64 -13.69 15.28
CA ASN A 118 22.34 -14.94 15.53
C ASN A 118 21.76 -16.04 14.66
N SER A 119 22.08 -16.01 13.36
CA SER A 119 21.69 -17.03 12.36
C SER A 119 22.30 -18.42 12.60
N GLN A 120 22.81 -18.72 13.80
CA GLN A 120 23.47 -19.99 14.13
C GLN A 120 22.47 -21.09 14.55
N THR A 121 21.25 -20.74 14.96
CA THR A 121 20.30 -21.70 15.55
C THR A 121 19.19 -22.21 14.62
N ASN A 122 19.02 -21.66 13.41
CA ASN A 122 17.97 -22.07 12.44
C ASN A 122 16.59 -22.33 13.09
N ASN A 123 16.20 -21.51 14.05
CA ASN A 123 14.93 -21.70 14.75
C ASN A 123 13.79 -20.94 14.06
N ASP A 124 13.56 -21.24 12.79
CA ASP A 124 12.51 -20.65 11.95
C ASP A 124 11.10 -20.70 12.58
N LYS A 125 10.92 -21.53 13.63
CA LYS A 125 9.69 -21.68 14.40
C LYS A 125 9.21 -20.36 15.01
N VAL A 126 10.08 -19.48 15.49
CA VAL A 126 9.65 -18.22 16.11
C VAL A 126 9.02 -17.31 15.05
N PHE A 127 9.65 -17.21 13.88
CA PHE A 127 9.09 -16.51 12.72
C PHE A 127 7.73 -17.07 12.31
N PHE A 128 7.57 -18.40 12.24
CA PHE A 128 6.28 -19.02 11.90
C PHE A 128 5.19 -18.77 12.96
N ILE A 129 5.53 -18.80 14.25
CA ILE A 129 4.57 -18.50 15.33
C ILE A 129 4.14 -17.03 15.26
N TYR A 130 5.09 -16.13 15.04
CA TYR A 130 4.80 -14.71 14.85
C TYR A 130 3.91 -14.48 13.61
N GLU A 131 4.25 -15.08 12.48
CA GLU A 131 3.49 -14.98 11.24
C GLU A 131 2.06 -15.53 11.41
N THR A 132 1.90 -16.67 12.07
CA THR A 132 0.57 -17.26 12.34
C THR A 132 -0.28 -16.39 13.27
N LYS A 133 0.31 -15.73 14.28
CA LYS A 133 -0.41 -14.73 15.11
C LYS A 133 -0.88 -13.55 14.27
N LEU A 134 0.00 -12.98 13.42
CA LEU A 134 -0.38 -11.86 12.57
C LEU A 134 -1.40 -12.25 11.51
N ALA A 135 -1.33 -13.47 10.96
CA ALA A 135 -2.32 -14.01 10.06
C ALA A 135 -3.70 -14.14 10.73
N LEU A 136 -3.74 -14.61 11.99
CA LEU A 136 -4.97 -14.63 12.79
C LEU A 136 -5.55 -13.22 12.96
N PHE A 137 -4.73 -12.23 13.32
CA PHE A 137 -5.21 -10.85 13.43
C PHE A 137 -5.68 -10.27 12.09
N ALA A 138 -5.01 -10.62 10.99
CA ALA A 138 -5.43 -10.20 9.66
C ALA A 138 -6.82 -10.77 9.32
N THR A 139 -7.08 -12.04 9.63
CA THR A 139 -8.41 -12.64 9.45
C THR A 139 -9.47 -11.95 10.32
N ILE A 140 -9.17 -11.67 11.58
CA ILE A 140 -10.07 -10.93 12.47
C ILE A 140 -10.36 -9.53 11.91
N ALA A 141 -9.33 -8.84 11.41
CA ALA A 141 -9.42 -7.49 10.85
C ALA A 141 -10.17 -7.40 9.51
N LYS A 142 -10.54 -8.53 8.86
CA LYS A 142 -11.40 -8.56 7.67
C LYS A 142 -12.80 -7.97 7.93
N THR A 143 -13.26 -7.99 9.18
CA THR A 143 -14.53 -7.38 9.60
C THR A 143 -14.29 -6.08 10.37
N SER A 144 -15.17 -5.09 10.22
CA SER A 144 -15.06 -3.82 10.96
C SER A 144 -15.10 -4.04 12.48
N TYR A 145 -16.00 -4.91 12.95
CA TYR A 145 -16.09 -5.32 14.36
C TYR A 145 -14.78 -5.91 14.88
N GLY A 146 -14.18 -6.85 14.14
CA GLY A 146 -12.92 -7.46 14.55
C GLY A 146 -11.75 -6.48 14.54
N ALA A 147 -11.69 -5.59 13.56
CA ALA A 147 -10.68 -4.52 13.52
C ALA A 147 -10.77 -3.60 14.74
N GLU A 148 -11.97 -3.09 15.08
CA GLU A 148 -12.17 -2.27 16.29
C GLU A 148 -11.83 -3.03 17.57
N MET A 149 -12.17 -4.32 17.64
CA MET A 149 -11.90 -5.17 18.78
C MET A 149 -10.39 -5.36 19.03
N LEU A 150 -9.60 -5.59 17.97
CA LEU A 150 -8.13 -5.67 18.08
C LEU A 150 -7.52 -4.38 18.63
N ILE A 151 -8.05 -3.24 18.20
CA ILE A 151 -7.58 -1.91 18.59
C ILE A 151 -7.94 -1.62 20.05
N LYS A 152 -9.17 -1.94 20.48
CA LYS A 152 -9.60 -1.84 21.88
C LYS A 152 -8.76 -2.72 22.82
N ASN A 153 -8.30 -3.88 22.35
CA ASN A 153 -7.39 -4.76 23.08
C ASN A 153 -5.92 -4.32 23.01
N GLY A 154 -5.61 -3.14 22.46
CA GLY A 154 -4.27 -2.54 22.53
C GLY A 154 -3.26 -3.13 21.56
N LEU A 155 -3.68 -3.80 20.48
CA LEU A 155 -2.77 -4.40 19.48
C LEU A 155 -1.72 -3.40 18.98
N ILE A 156 -2.16 -2.20 18.56
CA ILE A 156 -1.26 -1.18 18.00
C ILE A 156 -0.28 -0.67 19.08
N SER A 157 -0.75 -0.51 20.32
CA SER A 157 0.11 -0.11 21.44
C SER A 157 1.16 -1.17 21.75
N CYS A 158 0.79 -2.46 21.70
CA CYS A 158 1.74 -3.56 21.88
C CYS A 158 2.82 -3.54 20.80
N LEU A 159 2.42 -3.43 19.53
CA LEU A 159 3.36 -3.37 18.39
C LEU A 159 4.25 -2.13 18.44
N SER A 160 3.74 -0.97 18.87
CA SER A 160 4.54 0.26 18.99
C SER A 160 5.66 0.16 20.03
N GLN A 161 5.59 -0.81 20.95
CA GLN A 161 6.61 -1.06 21.96
C GLN A 161 7.68 -2.06 21.51
N CYS A 162 7.49 -2.75 20.39
CA CYS A 162 8.42 -3.75 19.87
C CYS A 162 9.61 -3.09 19.18
N SER A 163 10.82 -3.43 19.61
CA SER A 163 12.05 -2.81 19.12
C SER A 163 12.59 -3.46 17.83
N VAL A 164 12.10 -4.64 17.45
CA VAL A 164 12.50 -5.34 16.21
C VAL A 164 12.25 -4.51 14.95
N PHE A 165 11.28 -3.60 14.96
CA PHE A 165 10.98 -2.75 13.80
C PHE A 165 12.01 -1.66 13.54
N SER A 166 12.78 -1.29 14.56
CA SER A 166 13.87 -0.31 14.45
C SER A 166 15.14 -0.92 13.83
N LEU A 167 15.16 -2.24 13.56
CA LEU A 167 16.30 -2.91 12.91
C LEU A 167 16.56 -2.42 11.48
N ARG A 168 15.52 -1.95 10.78
CA ARG A 168 15.65 -1.54 9.38
C ARG A 168 16.73 -0.47 9.16
N VAL A 169 16.89 0.43 10.14
CA VAL A 169 17.84 1.55 10.11
C VAL A 169 19.29 1.08 10.11
N LYS A 170 19.57 -0.13 10.63
CA LYS A 170 20.92 -0.72 10.68
C LYS A 170 21.41 -1.18 9.31
N PHE A 171 20.50 -1.41 8.36
CA PHE A 171 20.88 -1.75 6.99
C PHE A 171 21.23 -0.48 6.21
N ASP A 172 22.27 -0.54 5.37
CA ASP A 172 22.65 0.61 4.54
C ASP A 172 21.53 0.93 3.52
N ARG A 173 21.24 2.21 3.32
CA ARG A 173 20.29 2.70 2.30
C ARG A 173 20.67 2.26 0.88
N ASN A 174 21.95 2.03 0.63
CA ASN A 174 22.50 1.61 -0.66
C ASN A 174 23.13 0.21 -0.59
N ILE A 175 22.55 -0.69 0.21
CA ILE A 175 23.10 -2.03 0.48
C ILE A 175 23.48 -2.81 -0.81
N TYR A 176 22.70 -2.69 -1.88
CA TYR A 176 22.90 -3.37 -3.16
C TYR A 176 24.08 -2.82 -3.99
N ALA A 177 24.61 -1.64 -3.67
CA ALA A 177 25.78 -1.09 -4.35
C ALA A 177 27.11 -1.72 -3.86
N LYS A 178 27.08 -2.50 -2.77
CA LYS A 178 28.28 -3.09 -2.16
C LYS A 178 28.53 -4.52 -2.66
N ARG A 179 29.78 -4.81 -3.05
CA ARG A 179 30.22 -6.13 -3.57
C ARG A 179 30.14 -7.28 -2.55
N SER A 180 30.01 -7.00 -1.25
CA SER A 180 29.97 -7.99 -0.15
C SER A 180 28.64 -7.99 0.62
N ALA A 181 27.53 -7.64 -0.02
CA ALA A 181 26.24 -7.41 0.63
C ALA A 181 25.37 -8.67 0.86
N ALA A 182 25.76 -9.85 0.35
CA ALA A 182 24.87 -11.01 0.28
C ALA A 182 24.25 -11.41 1.64
N TYR A 183 25.05 -11.47 2.70
CA TYR A 183 24.56 -11.79 4.05
C TYR A 183 23.61 -10.72 4.60
N LEU A 184 23.94 -9.44 4.42
CA LEU A 184 23.08 -8.34 4.87
C LEU A 184 21.76 -8.28 4.09
N ILE A 185 21.77 -8.61 2.81
CA ILE A 185 20.56 -8.72 1.97
C ILE A 185 19.68 -9.88 2.47
N GLN A 186 20.28 -11.01 2.85
CA GLN A 186 19.55 -12.12 3.43
C GLN A 186 18.88 -11.74 4.76
N LEU A 187 19.60 -11.06 5.66
CA LEU A 187 19.04 -10.55 6.91
C LEU A 187 17.92 -9.53 6.67
N LEU A 188 18.07 -8.66 5.67
CA LEU A 188 17.03 -7.72 5.25
C LEU A 188 15.77 -8.46 4.76
N HIS A 189 15.94 -9.56 4.02
CA HIS A 189 14.82 -10.39 3.60
C HIS A 189 14.11 -11.11 4.75
N GLN A 190 14.84 -11.50 5.79
CA GLN A 190 14.25 -12.03 7.02
C GLN A 190 13.47 -10.94 7.77
N PHE A 191 14.01 -9.72 7.84
CA PHE A 191 13.29 -8.58 8.40
C PHE A 191 11.94 -8.34 7.71
N TYR A 192 11.85 -8.53 6.38
CA TYR A 192 10.58 -8.39 5.67
C TYR A 192 9.52 -9.42 6.08
N GLN A 193 9.89 -10.62 6.52
CA GLN A 193 8.95 -11.60 7.08
C GLN A 193 8.31 -11.09 8.38
N ILE A 194 9.02 -10.23 9.12
CA ILE A 194 8.52 -9.60 10.34
C ILE A 194 7.65 -8.38 10.01
N PHE A 195 8.14 -7.52 9.12
CA PHE A 195 7.59 -6.17 8.94
C PHE A 195 6.40 -6.11 7.97
N PHE A 196 6.41 -6.87 6.87
CA PHE A 196 5.33 -6.81 5.87
C PHE A 196 3.97 -7.23 6.42
N PRO A 197 3.85 -8.30 7.23
CA PRO A 197 2.55 -8.69 7.78
C PRO A 197 1.91 -7.59 8.65
N ILE A 198 2.72 -6.79 9.37
CA ILE A 198 2.20 -5.66 10.17
C ILE A 198 1.68 -4.55 9.27
N LEU A 199 2.46 -4.13 8.27
CA LEU A 199 2.02 -3.08 7.34
C LEU A 199 0.73 -3.49 6.65
N ASN A 200 0.64 -4.75 6.19
CA ASN A 200 -0.58 -5.30 5.60
C ASN A 200 -1.74 -5.31 6.59
N LEU A 201 -1.50 -5.68 7.85
CA LEU A 201 -2.52 -5.67 8.90
C LEU A 201 -3.06 -4.25 9.16
N PHE A 202 -2.20 -3.24 9.24
CA PHE A 202 -2.62 -1.85 9.41
C PHE A 202 -3.36 -1.30 8.20
N ILE A 203 -2.89 -1.60 6.99
CA ILE A 203 -3.58 -1.25 5.75
C ILE A 203 -4.96 -1.91 5.71
N LEU A 204 -5.07 -3.18 6.11
CA LEU A 204 -6.33 -3.91 6.18
C LEU A 204 -7.30 -3.29 7.19
N ILE A 205 -6.84 -3.01 8.41
CA ILE A 205 -7.61 -2.33 9.46
C ILE A 205 -8.17 -0.99 8.95
N LEU A 206 -7.34 -0.18 8.30
CA LEU A 206 -7.77 1.12 7.74
C LEU A 206 -8.77 0.94 6.58
N ASN A 207 -8.65 -0.12 5.80
CA ASN A 207 -9.60 -0.42 4.72
C ASN A 207 -10.96 -0.88 5.25
N THR A 208 -10.98 -1.67 6.33
CA THR A 208 -12.23 -2.24 6.87
C THR A 208 -12.99 -1.29 7.78
N THR A 209 -12.29 -0.37 8.45
CA THR A 209 -12.91 0.65 9.34
C THR A 209 -13.26 1.96 8.63
N GLY A 210 -12.77 2.16 7.39
CA GLY A 210 -13.10 3.30 6.54
C GLY A 210 -12.30 4.57 6.87
N SER A 211 -12.44 5.60 6.04
CA SER A 211 -11.61 6.82 6.11
C SER A 211 -11.89 7.74 7.31
N ASN A 212 -12.99 7.49 8.05
CA ASN A 212 -13.53 8.43 9.04
C ASN A 212 -13.16 8.07 10.48
N ASN A 213 -12.52 6.91 10.72
CA ASN A 213 -12.15 6.52 12.07
C ASN A 213 -10.83 7.19 12.48
N ILE A 214 -10.95 8.39 13.07
CA ILE A 214 -9.83 9.23 13.49
C ILE A 214 -9.00 8.52 14.57
N GLU A 215 -9.64 7.90 15.56
CA GLU A 215 -8.97 7.21 16.67
C GLU A 215 -7.98 6.13 16.18
N ILE A 216 -8.41 5.32 15.20
CA ILE A 216 -7.58 4.27 14.60
C ILE A 216 -6.39 4.89 13.88
N LYS A 217 -6.64 5.93 13.07
CA LYS A 217 -5.58 6.64 12.36
C LYS A 217 -4.58 7.26 13.33
N THR A 218 -5.04 7.84 14.43
CA THR A 218 -4.21 8.39 15.50
C THR A 218 -3.33 7.31 16.14
N GLN A 219 -3.89 6.15 16.49
CA GLN A 219 -3.11 5.05 17.07
C GLN A 219 -2.04 4.51 16.11
N ILE A 220 -2.39 4.28 14.84
CA ILE A 220 -1.41 3.84 13.83
C ILE A 220 -0.38 4.94 13.58
N SER A 221 -0.76 6.21 13.66
CA SER A 221 0.19 7.33 13.56
C SER A 221 1.16 7.35 14.74
N LYS A 222 0.74 6.97 15.96
CA LYS A 222 1.66 6.78 17.10
C LYS A 222 2.67 5.66 16.84
N PHE A 223 2.29 4.57 16.18
CA PHE A 223 3.25 3.55 15.73
C PHE A 223 4.27 4.12 14.74
N VAL A 224 3.82 4.91 13.76
CA VAL A 224 4.71 5.57 12.78
C VAL A 224 5.69 6.51 13.49
N LEU A 225 5.24 7.24 14.51
CA LEU A 225 6.10 8.10 15.33
C LEU A 225 7.11 7.31 16.16
N ALA A 226 6.69 6.20 16.77
CA ALA A 226 7.56 5.34 17.58
C ALA A 226 8.72 4.74 16.75
N HIS A 227 8.48 4.46 15.46
CA HIS A 227 9.49 3.90 14.54
C HIS A 227 9.84 4.88 13.41
N ASN A 228 9.81 6.19 13.68
CA ASN A 228 9.98 7.24 12.66
C ASN A 228 11.24 7.08 11.80
N GLU A 229 12.37 6.67 12.39
CA GLU A 229 13.63 6.48 11.69
C GLU A 229 13.52 5.35 10.66
N THR A 230 12.80 4.27 10.96
CA THR A 230 12.53 3.18 10.01
C THR A 230 11.75 3.71 8.81
N PHE A 231 10.67 4.44 9.04
CA PHE A 231 9.86 5.03 7.95
C PHE A 231 10.68 6.02 7.10
N LEU A 232 11.42 6.93 7.73
CA LEU A 232 12.28 7.89 7.04
C LEU A 232 13.42 7.18 6.27
N HIS A 233 13.98 6.12 6.85
CA HIS A 233 15.01 5.33 6.20
C HIS A 233 14.47 4.64 4.94
N ILE A 234 13.29 4.05 4.99
CA ILE A 234 12.65 3.40 3.83
C ILE A 234 12.36 4.42 2.72
N LEU A 235 11.78 5.57 3.07
CA LEU A 235 11.43 6.63 2.11
C LEU A 235 12.67 7.23 1.40
N THR A 236 13.85 7.13 2.00
CA THR A 236 15.11 7.69 1.47
C THR A 236 16.09 6.62 0.96
N SER A 237 15.71 5.33 1.04
CA SER A 237 16.53 4.23 0.56
C SER A 237 16.49 4.13 -0.97
N LYS A 238 17.62 3.73 -1.57
CA LYS A 238 17.62 3.39 -3.00
C LYS A 238 17.09 1.98 -3.17
N VAL A 239 16.05 1.84 -3.98
CA VAL A 239 15.43 0.54 -4.26
C VAL A 239 16.36 -0.26 -5.18
N GLY A 240 16.94 -1.34 -4.64
CA GLY A 240 17.83 -2.24 -5.39
C GLY A 240 17.18 -3.53 -5.89
N ASP A 241 16.03 -3.91 -5.34
CA ASP A 241 15.33 -5.15 -5.68
C ASP A 241 13.80 -5.04 -5.54
N ASN A 242 13.08 -6.09 -5.95
CA ASN A 242 11.62 -6.13 -5.87
C ASN A 242 11.10 -6.07 -4.43
N LYS A 243 11.80 -6.64 -3.45
CA LYS A 243 11.32 -6.65 -2.07
C LYS A 243 11.48 -5.28 -1.41
N MET A 244 12.56 -4.53 -1.68
CA MET A 244 12.65 -3.11 -1.30
C MET A 244 11.57 -2.27 -1.99
N LEU A 245 11.19 -2.62 -3.22
CA LEU A 245 10.11 -1.95 -3.92
C LEU A 245 8.76 -2.22 -3.23
N ASP A 246 8.50 -3.48 -2.84
CA ASP A 246 7.33 -3.85 -2.07
C ASP A 246 7.31 -3.21 -0.66
N GLU A 247 8.48 -3.06 -0.02
CA GLU A 247 8.63 -2.31 1.24
C GLU A 247 8.15 -0.86 1.07
N LEU A 248 8.68 -0.16 0.06
CA LEU A 248 8.31 1.23 -0.22
C LEU A 248 6.82 1.34 -0.60
N LYS A 249 6.29 0.38 -1.35
CA LYS A 249 4.88 0.29 -1.74
C LYS A 249 3.95 0.21 -0.53
N LEU A 250 4.26 -0.67 0.43
CA LEU A 250 3.46 -0.81 1.64
C LEU A 250 3.55 0.43 2.54
N VAL A 251 4.75 0.99 2.69
CA VAL A 251 4.95 2.22 3.49
C VAL A 251 4.21 3.41 2.88
N THR A 252 4.34 3.65 1.58
CA THR A 252 3.62 4.74 0.89
C THR A 252 2.11 4.54 0.94
N CYS A 253 1.62 3.29 0.81
CA CYS A 253 0.21 2.95 0.95
C CYS A 253 -0.32 3.32 2.34
N LEU A 254 0.36 2.87 3.40
CA LEU A 254 -0.01 3.18 4.78
C LEU A 254 -0.06 4.70 5.01
N LEU A 255 1.01 5.42 4.65
CA LEU A 255 1.09 6.87 4.87
C LEU A 255 0.04 7.64 4.08
N SER A 256 -0.30 7.21 2.86
CA SER A 256 -1.39 7.79 2.06
C SER A 256 -2.76 7.65 2.74
N LYS A 257 -3.02 6.54 3.45
CA LYS A 257 -4.28 6.32 4.17
C LYS A 257 -4.36 7.06 5.50
N LEU A 258 -3.22 7.26 6.16
CA LEU A 258 -3.11 8.06 7.38
C LEU A 258 -3.22 9.56 7.09
N SER A 259 -2.81 9.99 5.90
CA SER A 259 -2.85 11.40 5.53
C SER A 259 -4.28 11.96 5.49
N PRO A 260 -4.46 13.24 5.87
CA PRO A 260 -3.44 14.16 6.38
C PRO A 260 -3.27 14.07 7.90
N PHE A 261 -2.01 14.21 8.36
CA PHE A 261 -1.67 14.15 9.79
C PHE A 261 -2.20 15.35 10.59
N ASP A 262 -2.55 16.46 9.93
CA ASP A 262 -3.11 17.65 10.56
C ASP A 262 -4.41 17.40 11.33
N LEU A 263 -5.27 16.51 10.83
CA LEU A 263 -6.51 16.12 11.52
C LEU A 263 -6.25 15.32 12.80
N LEU A 264 -5.06 14.74 12.94
CA LEU A 264 -4.68 13.86 14.04
C LEU A 264 -3.98 14.64 15.17
N LYS A 265 -3.70 15.94 14.98
CA LYS A 265 -2.96 16.80 15.92
C LYS A 265 -3.59 16.83 17.31
N TYR A 266 -4.90 17.11 17.41
CA TYR A 266 -5.58 17.32 18.69
C TYR A 266 -5.55 16.09 19.62
N GLU A 267 -5.44 14.87 19.09
CA GLU A 267 -5.36 13.64 19.90
C GLU A 267 -3.92 13.21 20.21
N ILE A 268 -2.93 13.72 19.47
CA ILE A 268 -1.51 13.41 19.62
C ILE A 268 -0.83 14.44 20.53
N SER A 269 -1.25 15.70 20.50
CA SER A 269 -0.54 16.84 21.11
C SER A 269 -1.00 17.23 22.51
N CYS A 270 -1.60 16.33 23.29
CA CYS A 270 -2.00 16.63 24.67
C CYS A 270 -0.83 16.93 25.62
N ASP A 271 0.42 16.66 25.21
CA ASP A 271 1.63 16.89 25.99
C ASP A 271 2.58 17.91 25.33
N LYS A 272 3.46 18.53 26.13
CA LYS A 272 4.50 19.52 25.73
C LYS A 272 5.47 19.05 24.61
N ILE A 273 5.32 17.83 24.12
CA ILE A 273 6.09 17.13 23.07
C ILE A 273 5.47 17.37 21.67
N GLY A 274 4.31 18.04 21.57
CA GLY A 274 3.60 18.28 20.31
C GLY A 274 4.47 18.84 19.17
N GLY A 275 5.42 19.74 19.46
CA GLY A 275 6.33 20.31 18.46
C GLY A 275 7.32 19.31 17.84
N GLU A 276 7.72 18.26 18.58
CA GLU A 276 8.64 17.24 18.06
C GLU A 276 7.92 16.31 17.08
N HIS A 277 6.69 15.88 17.40
CA HIS A 277 5.85 15.05 16.51
C HIS A 277 5.56 15.76 15.19
N ASP A 278 5.26 17.05 15.28
CA ASP A 278 5.07 17.96 14.17
C ASP A 278 6.30 18.03 13.25
N SER A 279 7.50 18.17 13.82
CA SER A 279 8.74 18.16 13.04
C SER A 279 8.97 16.83 12.30
N ILE A 280 8.60 15.70 12.91
CA ILE A 280 8.77 14.36 12.34
C ILE A 280 7.81 14.16 11.16
N PHE A 281 6.54 14.52 11.30
CA PHE A 281 5.59 14.43 10.19
C PHE A 281 5.95 15.39 9.04
N SER A 282 6.55 16.56 9.33
CA SER A 282 7.11 17.47 8.30
C SER A 282 8.17 16.74 7.47
N ARG A 283 9.09 16.05 8.15
CA ARG A 283 10.16 15.29 7.48
C ARG A 283 9.57 14.16 6.63
N ILE A 284 8.66 13.36 7.19
CA ILE A 284 7.99 12.27 6.44
C ILE A 284 7.27 12.83 5.22
N HIS A 285 6.52 13.92 5.38
CA HIS A 285 5.82 14.60 4.29
C HIS A 285 6.80 14.99 3.16
N ARG A 286 7.90 15.66 3.51
CA ARG A 286 8.93 16.06 2.55
C ARG A 286 9.52 14.86 1.82
N GLU A 287 9.84 13.78 2.53
CA GLU A 287 10.41 12.60 1.89
C GLU A 287 9.40 11.89 0.96
N ILE A 288 8.10 11.85 1.30
CA ILE A 288 7.07 11.35 0.37
C ILE A 288 6.99 12.23 -0.88
N LEU A 289 7.05 13.56 -0.75
CA LEU A 289 7.05 14.45 -1.92
C LEU A 289 8.31 14.31 -2.77
N ASN A 290 9.48 14.04 -2.17
CA ASN A 290 10.72 13.79 -2.91
C ASN A 290 10.59 12.58 -3.85
N LEU A 291 9.74 11.59 -3.51
CA LEU A 291 9.46 10.44 -4.38
C LEU A 291 8.74 10.82 -5.68
N ILE A 292 8.08 11.98 -5.77
CA ILE A 292 7.44 12.46 -7.01
C ILE A 292 8.46 12.54 -8.14
N ASN A 293 9.67 13.04 -7.85
CA ASN A 293 10.74 13.19 -8.85
C ASN A 293 11.26 11.86 -9.41
N VAL A 294 10.91 10.75 -8.77
CA VAL A 294 11.37 9.41 -9.14
C VAL A 294 10.23 8.59 -9.74
N TYR A 295 9.07 8.55 -9.08
CA TYR A 295 7.98 7.62 -9.40
C TYR A 295 6.89 8.23 -10.29
N LEU A 296 6.82 9.56 -10.44
CA LEU A 296 5.91 10.21 -11.38
C LEU A 296 6.61 10.59 -12.70
N VAL A 297 7.91 10.33 -12.83
CA VAL A 297 8.70 10.67 -14.02
C VAL A 297 8.99 9.41 -14.85
N PRO A 298 8.37 9.23 -16.03
CA PRO A 298 8.51 8.00 -16.81
C PRO A 298 9.94 7.63 -17.19
N GLU A 299 10.81 8.61 -17.41
CA GLU A 299 12.22 8.38 -17.71
C GLU A 299 12.98 7.80 -16.52
N GLN A 300 12.75 8.33 -15.31
CA GLN A 300 13.38 7.83 -14.08
C GLN A 300 12.95 6.39 -13.76
N LEU A 301 11.66 6.07 -14.01
CA LEU A 301 11.16 4.71 -13.89
C LEU A 301 11.90 3.74 -14.84
N LYS A 302 12.24 4.16 -16.07
CA LYS A 302 13.02 3.33 -17.00
C LYS A 302 14.44 3.05 -16.47
N TYR A 303 15.08 4.04 -15.84
CA TYR A 303 16.41 3.84 -15.23
C TYR A 303 16.34 2.89 -14.03
N LEU A 304 15.41 3.14 -13.09
CA LEU A 304 15.19 2.27 -11.93
C LEU A 304 14.90 0.83 -12.32
N ARG A 305 14.05 0.64 -13.34
CA ARG A 305 13.73 -0.69 -13.84
C ARG A 305 14.99 -1.43 -14.28
N LYS A 306 15.86 -0.76 -15.05
CA LYS A 306 17.12 -1.35 -15.50
C LYS A 306 18.02 -1.73 -14.33
N GLU A 307 18.12 -0.91 -13.28
CA GLU A 307 18.91 -1.24 -12.10
C GLU A 307 18.38 -2.50 -11.38
N ILE A 308 17.08 -2.59 -11.15
CA ILE A 308 16.45 -3.75 -10.51
C ILE A 308 16.62 -5.01 -11.36
N GLU A 309 16.47 -4.89 -12.68
CA GLU A 309 16.68 -6.00 -13.61
C GLU A 309 18.11 -6.56 -13.55
N HIS A 310 19.13 -5.70 -13.40
CA HIS A 310 20.54 -6.13 -13.27
C HIS A 310 20.79 -6.99 -12.04
N HIS A 311 20.07 -6.74 -10.94
CA HIS A 311 20.20 -7.50 -9.69
C HIS A 311 19.34 -8.78 -9.68
N SER A 312 18.53 -9.02 -10.71
CA SER A 312 17.57 -10.14 -10.76
C SER A 312 18.01 -11.27 -11.69
N ALA A 313 17.89 -12.53 -11.23
CA ALA A 313 18.20 -13.70 -12.05
C ALA A 313 17.12 -14.04 -13.09
N ASN A 314 15.84 -13.74 -12.79
CA ASN A 314 14.67 -14.09 -13.62
C ASN A 314 14.01 -12.86 -14.28
N LYS A 315 14.49 -12.49 -15.47
CA LYS A 315 14.14 -11.21 -16.10
C LYS A 315 12.65 -11.02 -16.44
N HIS A 316 11.94 -12.05 -16.91
CA HIS A 316 10.59 -11.86 -17.48
C HIS A 316 9.50 -11.59 -16.42
N ASN A 317 9.44 -12.39 -15.36
CA ASN A 317 8.46 -12.20 -14.27
C ASN A 317 8.77 -10.94 -13.43
N VAL A 318 10.04 -10.56 -13.34
CA VAL A 318 10.48 -9.37 -12.61
C VAL A 318 9.94 -8.10 -13.25
N ILE A 319 9.90 -8.00 -14.59
CA ILE A 319 9.40 -6.81 -15.30
C ILE A 319 7.92 -6.53 -14.99
N LYS A 320 7.08 -7.56 -14.97
CA LYS A 320 5.65 -7.38 -14.67
C LYS A 320 5.43 -6.96 -13.21
N LEU A 321 6.10 -7.63 -12.28
CA LEU A 321 6.00 -7.34 -10.84
C LEU A 321 6.51 -5.93 -10.51
N THR A 322 7.66 -5.54 -11.07
CA THR A 322 8.21 -4.18 -10.91
C THR A 322 7.26 -3.09 -11.39
N ASN A 323 6.64 -3.27 -12.56
CA ASN A 323 5.71 -2.29 -13.10
C ASN A 323 4.46 -2.13 -12.25
N SER A 324 3.88 -3.25 -11.78
CA SER A 324 2.75 -3.22 -10.86
C SER A 324 3.11 -2.44 -9.59
N SER A 325 4.26 -2.74 -8.99
CA SER A 325 4.70 -2.04 -7.77
C SER A 325 5.01 -0.56 -8.03
N PHE A 326 5.56 -0.18 -9.19
CA PHE A 326 5.73 1.23 -9.57
C PHE A 326 4.40 1.97 -9.69
N ALA A 327 3.40 1.37 -10.35
CA ALA A 327 2.08 1.96 -10.49
C ALA A 327 1.40 2.13 -9.12
N GLU A 328 1.49 1.13 -8.24
CA GLU A 328 0.96 1.21 -6.88
C GLU A 328 1.65 2.31 -6.05
N ILE A 329 2.99 2.42 -6.09
CA ILE A 329 3.73 3.49 -5.40
C ILE A 329 3.29 4.87 -5.91
N ALA A 330 3.24 5.06 -7.24
CA ALA A 330 2.82 6.32 -7.84
C ALA A 330 1.37 6.66 -7.43
N SER A 331 0.47 5.68 -7.45
CA SER A 331 -0.92 5.82 -6.99
C SER A 331 -1.00 6.25 -5.52
N ASN A 332 -0.19 5.66 -4.65
CA ASN A 332 -0.11 6.04 -3.23
C ASN A 332 0.38 7.48 -3.05
N ILE A 333 1.42 7.90 -3.79
CA ILE A 333 1.98 9.26 -3.74
C ILE A 333 0.96 10.32 -4.19
N VAL A 334 0.25 10.07 -5.30
CA VAL A 334 -0.78 11.00 -5.79
C VAL A 334 -1.96 11.02 -4.82
N THR A 335 -2.34 9.87 -4.24
CA THR A 335 -3.38 9.80 -3.21
C THR A 335 -3.02 10.60 -1.97
N TYR A 336 -1.80 10.40 -1.44
CA TYR A 336 -1.26 11.19 -0.33
C TYR A 336 -1.32 12.69 -0.65
N SER A 337 -0.82 13.09 -1.82
CA SER A 337 -0.81 14.48 -2.28
C SER A 337 -2.22 15.09 -2.31
N THR A 338 -3.22 14.36 -2.83
CA THR A 338 -4.61 14.84 -2.82
C THR A 338 -5.20 14.97 -1.42
N ASN A 339 -4.88 14.05 -0.50
CA ASN A 339 -5.42 14.05 0.85
C ASN A 339 -4.87 15.23 1.67
N VAL A 340 -3.59 15.57 1.49
CA VAL A 340 -3.00 16.75 2.11
C VAL A 340 -3.65 18.04 1.60
N MET A 341 -3.93 18.15 0.29
CA MET A 341 -4.61 19.32 -0.27
C MET A 341 -6.04 19.53 0.27
N LYS A 342 -6.78 18.46 0.58
CA LYS A 342 -8.17 18.53 1.07
C LYS A 342 -8.31 19.23 2.43
N VAL A 343 -7.30 19.18 3.28
CA VAL A 343 -7.38 19.63 4.68
C VAL A 343 -6.82 21.03 4.91
N SER A 344 -6.40 21.72 3.85
CA SER A 344 -6.08 23.15 3.94
C SER A 344 -7.32 23.97 4.35
N GLN A 345 -7.57 24.08 5.65
CA GLN A 345 -8.51 25.02 6.28
C GLN A 345 -8.01 26.47 6.18
N GLN A 346 -6.82 26.66 5.61
CA GLN A 346 -6.20 27.96 5.39
C GLN A 346 -6.83 28.64 4.16
N LYS A 347 -6.92 29.98 4.20
CA LYS A 347 -7.41 30.81 3.09
C LYS A 347 -6.61 30.63 1.79
N ILE A 348 -5.41 30.04 1.88
CA ILE A 348 -4.51 29.75 0.76
C ILE A 348 -4.40 28.21 0.65
N PRO A 349 -4.79 27.59 -0.47
CA PRO A 349 -4.63 26.15 -0.65
C PRO A 349 -3.15 25.80 -0.73
N LEU A 350 -2.81 24.63 -0.17
CA LEU A 350 -1.46 24.09 -0.31
C LEU A 350 -1.17 23.77 -1.78
N LEU A 351 -0.05 24.27 -2.29
CA LEU A 351 0.45 23.92 -3.62
C LEU A 351 1.71 23.07 -3.52
N ILE A 352 1.71 22.01 -4.31
CA ILE A 352 2.81 21.06 -4.41
C ILE A 352 3.64 21.35 -5.67
N PHE A 353 2.97 21.75 -6.76
CA PHE A 353 3.59 21.98 -8.07
C PHE A 353 3.62 23.47 -8.40
N SER A 354 4.77 23.97 -8.84
CA SER A 354 4.96 25.31 -9.40
C SER A 354 4.23 25.47 -10.73
N ALA A 355 3.91 26.72 -11.08
CA ALA A 355 3.25 27.07 -12.35
C ALA A 355 4.14 26.90 -13.58
N LYS A 356 5.35 26.32 -13.51
CA LYS A 356 6.16 26.09 -14.72
C LYS A 356 5.71 24.81 -15.43
N ILE A 357 5.67 24.85 -16.75
CA ILE A 357 5.17 23.75 -17.60
C ILE A 357 6.31 23.08 -18.37
N GLU A 358 7.35 23.83 -18.74
CA GLU A 358 8.56 23.24 -19.29
C GLU A 358 9.15 22.25 -18.29
N SER A 359 9.08 20.96 -18.61
CA SER A 359 9.80 19.93 -17.89
C SER A 359 11.28 20.22 -18.00
N GLN A 360 11.92 20.67 -16.92
CA GLN A 360 13.38 20.65 -16.88
C GLN A 360 13.81 19.21 -17.15
N GLN A 361 14.66 19.00 -18.15
CA GLN A 361 15.29 17.71 -18.39
C GLN A 361 16.09 17.37 -17.13
N LEU A 362 15.49 16.58 -16.25
CA LEU A 362 16.17 16.06 -15.07
C LEU A 362 17.29 15.18 -15.59
N HIS A 363 18.54 15.65 -15.46
CA HIS A 363 19.70 14.86 -15.86
C HIS A 363 19.61 13.47 -15.23
N PRO A 364 19.89 12.41 -16.00
CA PRO A 364 19.78 11.05 -15.52
C PRO A 364 20.73 10.83 -14.35
N TYR A 365 20.19 10.42 -13.20
CA TYR A 365 20.89 9.77 -12.09
C TYR A 365 22.25 10.37 -11.72
N SER A 366 22.25 11.53 -11.05
CA SER A 366 23.32 11.80 -10.08
C SER A 366 22.88 11.28 -8.71
N PRO A 367 23.64 10.38 -8.06
CA PRO A 367 23.29 9.80 -6.75
C PRO A 367 23.17 10.83 -5.62
N THR A 368 23.61 12.08 -5.83
CA THR A 368 23.43 13.23 -4.93
C THR A 368 22.10 13.96 -5.11
N MET A 369 21.29 13.62 -6.11
CA MET A 369 20.03 14.31 -6.45
C MET A 369 18.79 13.82 -5.68
N MET A 370 18.89 12.83 -4.78
CA MET A 370 17.82 12.59 -3.79
C MET A 370 17.66 13.76 -2.79
N GLN A 371 18.50 14.80 -2.91
CA GLN A 371 18.41 16.05 -2.17
C GLN A 371 17.98 17.25 -3.04
N ILE A 372 17.39 17.04 -4.22
CA ILE A 372 16.73 18.16 -4.92
C ILE A 372 15.50 18.55 -4.10
N ASN A 373 15.60 19.69 -3.42
CA ASN A 373 14.49 20.34 -2.75
C ASN A 373 13.20 20.25 -3.59
N SER A 374 12.08 19.90 -2.94
CA SER A 374 10.69 20.00 -3.44
C SER A 374 10.32 21.36 -4.07
N LYS A 375 11.22 22.35 -3.98
CA LYS A 375 11.19 23.68 -4.61
C LYS A 375 11.16 23.67 -6.15
N TYR A 376 11.23 22.51 -6.82
CA TYR A 376 11.27 22.41 -8.28
C TYR A 376 10.22 21.47 -8.90
N LEU A 377 9.19 21.06 -8.16
CA LEU A 377 8.09 20.31 -8.76
C LEU A 377 7.33 21.21 -9.74
N GLN A 378 7.23 20.81 -11.00
CA GLN A 378 6.61 21.59 -12.08
C GLN A 378 5.29 20.97 -12.50
N LEU A 379 4.29 21.80 -12.83
CA LEU A 379 2.98 21.31 -13.28
C LEU A 379 3.09 20.47 -14.56
N GLY A 380 4.09 20.76 -15.41
CA GLY A 380 4.41 19.95 -16.59
C GLY A 380 4.64 18.47 -16.29
N LEU A 381 5.37 18.16 -15.20
CA LEU A 381 5.64 16.77 -14.78
C LEU A 381 4.33 16.02 -14.48
N LEU A 382 3.35 16.70 -13.86
CA LEU A 382 2.05 16.11 -13.57
C LEU A 382 1.27 15.81 -14.86
N ILE A 383 1.37 16.68 -15.87
CA ILE A 383 0.70 16.49 -17.16
C ILE A 383 1.35 15.32 -17.93
N ASP A 384 2.67 15.22 -17.93
CA ASP A 384 3.39 14.10 -18.55
C ASP A 384 3.08 12.77 -17.85
N PHE A 385 3.02 12.80 -16.51
CA PHE A 385 2.55 11.66 -15.71
C PHE A 385 1.12 11.24 -16.08
N LEU A 386 0.19 12.18 -16.28
CA LEU A 386 -1.18 11.88 -16.70
C LEU A 386 -1.22 11.26 -18.10
N LYS A 387 -0.42 11.77 -19.05
CA LYS A 387 -0.29 11.17 -20.39
C LYS A 387 0.22 9.74 -20.32
N TYR A 388 1.30 9.52 -19.55
CA TYR A 388 1.86 8.20 -19.29
C TYR A 388 0.84 7.24 -18.67
N SER A 389 0.07 7.72 -17.69
CA SER A 389 -0.96 6.92 -17.02
C SER A 389 -2.11 6.53 -17.96
N MET A 390 -2.54 7.43 -18.84
CA MET A 390 -3.55 7.13 -19.86
C MET A 390 -3.06 6.11 -20.89
N GLU A 391 -1.81 6.22 -21.34
CA GLU A 391 -1.22 5.24 -22.27
C GLU A 391 -1.11 3.84 -21.68
N ASN A 392 -0.78 3.71 -20.39
CA ASN A 392 -0.72 2.41 -19.74
C ASN A 392 -2.11 1.89 -19.35
N LEU A 393 -3.07 2.77 -19.07
CA LEU A 393 -4.47 2.36 -18.90
C LEU A 393 -5.02 1.69 -20.16
N ASP A 394 -4.75 2.25 -21.35
CA ASP A 394 -5.16 1.65 -22.63
C ASP A 394 -4.57 0.24 -22.80
N LYS A 395 -3.27 0.08 -22.50
CA LYS A 395 -2.61 -1.25 -22.53
C LYS A 395 -3.21 -2.23 -21.51
N SER A 396 -3.52 -1.77 -20.30
CA SER A 396 -4.12 -2.63 -19.26
C SER A 396 -5.54 -3.08 -19.64
N ILE A 397 -6.31 -2.25 -20.35
CA ILE A 397 -7.63 -2.63 -20.88
C ILE A 397 -7.49 -3.73 -21.93
N GLU A 398 -6.57 -3.59 -22.88
CA GLU A 398 -6.30 -4.60 -23.90
C GLU A 398 -5.92 -5.94 -23.25
N LEU A 399 -5.00 -5.91 -22.27
CA LEU A 399 -4.59 -7.10 -21.53
C LEU A 399 -5.73 -7.75 -20.73
N GLU A 400 -6.61 -6.96 -20.09
CA GLU A 400 -7.77 -7.52 -19.41
C GLU A 400 -8.73 -8.20 -20.40
N ALA A 401 -9.01 -7.56 -21.53
CA ALA A 401 -9.88 -8.11 -22.57
C ALA A 401 -9.32 -9.44 -23.13
N GLU A 402 -8.02 -9.48 -23.41
CA GLU A 402 -7.33 -10.70 -23.85
C GLU A 402 -7.41 -11.83 -22.81
N LEU A 403 -7.11 -11.53 -21.54
CA LEU A 403 -7.19 -12.53 -20.47
C LEU A 403 -8.62 -13.00 -20.22
N ASN A 404 -9.61 -12.11 -20.39
CA ASN A 404 -11.01 -12.45 -20.18
C ASN A 404 -11.51 -13.36 -21.29
N HIS A 405 -11.13 -13.07 -22.53
CA HIS A 405 -11.37 -13.96 -23.67
C HIS A 405 -10.74 -15.34 -23.43
N LYS A 406 -9.46 -15.40 -23.01
CA LYS A 406 -8.79 -16.67 -22.67
C LYS A 406 -9.46 -17.43 -21.54
N ASN A 407 -10.03 -16.73 -20.55
CA ASN A 407 -10.76 -17.35 -19.44
C ASN A 407 -12.15 -17.87 -19.84
N GLN A 408 -12.79 -17.28 -20.86
CA GLN A 408 -14.04 -17.80 -21.43
C GLN A 408 -13.77 -19.00 -22.34
N HIS A 409 -12.66 -18.97 -23.08
CA HIS A 409 -12.25 -19.97 -24.07
C HIS A 409 -11.06 -20.84 -23.61
N VAL A 410 -11.05 -21.30 -22.35
CA VAL A 410 -9.92 -22.08 -21.80
C VAL A 410 -9.67 -23.38 -22.56
N ASN A 411 -10.74 -23.97 -23.10
CA ASN A 411 -10.68 -25.24 -23.82
C ASN A 411 -9.95 -25.09 -25.18
N ASP A 412 -9.99 -23.90 -25.77
CA ASP A 412 -9.46 -23.60 -27.10
C ASP A 412 -7.99 -23.13 -27.05
N LEU A 413 -7.40 -23.02 -25.86
CA LEU A 413 -6.03 -22.55 -25.68
C LEU A 413 -5.01 -23.53 -26.29
N LEU A 414 -4.06 -22.97 -27.04
CA LEU A 414 -2.95 -23.74 -27.61
C LEU A 414 -2.01 -24.26 -26.51
N GLU A 415 -1.32 -25.37 -26.76
CA GLU A 415 -0.36 -25.92 -25.76
C GLU A 415 0.76 -24.94 -25.39
N ILE A 416 1.15 -24.08 -26.33
CA ILE A 416 2.14 -23.02 -26.09
C ILE A 416 1.60 -21.98 -25.10
N GLU A 417 0.32 -21.60 -25.23
CA GLU A 417 -0.33 -20.65 -24.32
C GLU A 417 -0.53 -21.26 -22.94
N LYS A 418 -0.90 -22.55 -22.87
CA LYS A 418 -1.01 -23.29 -21.61
C LYS A 418 0.34 -23.33 -20.88
N LYS A 419 1.44 -23.59 -21.60
CA LYS A 419 2.80 -23.57 -21.04
C LYS A 419 3.23 -22.17 -20.58
N GLN A 420 2.87 -21.12 -21.31
CA GLN A 420 3.15 -19.74 -20.91
C GLN A 420 2.39 -19.32 -19.63
N LEU A 421 1.14 -19.76 -19.47
CA LEU A 421 0.33 -19.44 -18.28
C LEU A 421 0.79 -20.17 -17.03
N VAL A 422 1.14 -21.44 -17.15
CA VAL A 422 1.54 -22.29 -16.02
C VAL A 422 3.00 -22.08 -15.61
N GLY A 423 3.85 -21.65 -16.55
CA GLY A 423 5.30 -21.66 -16.36
C GLY A 423 5.88 -23.07 -16.24
N GLU A 424 7.09 -23.20 -15.71
CA GLU A 424 7.74 -24.50 -15.49
C GLU A 424 7.18 -25.21 -14.25
N ASN A 425 5.94 -25.73 -14.33
CA ASN A 425 5.35 -26.50 -13.24
C ASN A 425 5.27 -28.00 -13.58
N LYS A 426 6.22 -28.79 -13.10
CA LYS A 426 6.26 -30.25 -13.30
C LYS A 426 5.04 -30.99 -12.73
N MET A 427 4.32 -30.39 -11.77
CA MET A 427 3.08 -30.97 -11.23
C MET A 427 1.94 -30.85 -12.22
N PHE A 428 1.91 -29.79 -13.04
CA PHE A 428 0.87 -29.58 -14.04
C PHE A 428 0.89 -30.67 -15.11
N GLU A 429 2.07 -31.13 -15.53
CA GLU A 429 2.20 -32.20 -16.52
C GLU A 429 1.60 -33.54 -16.04
N ARG A 430 1.63 -33.77 -14.72
CA ARG A 430 1.16 -35.01 -14.06
C ARG A 430 -0.32 -35.02 -13.70
N MET A 431 -1.01 -33.87 -13.77
CA MET A 431 -2.44 -33.74 -13.45
C MET A 431 -3.32 -34.41 -14.52
N ALA A 432 -4.50 -34.88 -14.12
CA ALA A 432 -5.54 -35.32 -15.05
C ALA A 432 -6.05 -34.14 -15.90
N ASP A 433 -6.64 -34.40 -17.07
CA ASP A 433 -7.06 -33.32 -17.98
C ASP A 433 -8.11 -32.38 -17.37
N THR A 434 -9.01 -32.92 -16.54
CA THR A 434 -9.99 -32.13 -15.77
C THR A 434 -9.31 -31.24 -14.71
N GLU A 435 -8.32 -31.78 -14.00
CA GLU A 435 -7.53 -31.03 -13.00
C GLU A 435 -6.68 -29.94 -13.67
N LYS A 436 -6.08 -30.23 -14.84
CA LYS A 436 -5.35 -29.25 -15.65
C LYS A 436 -6.26 -28.10 -16.07
N GLN A 437 -7.49 -28.38 -16.50
CA GLN A 437 -8.46 -27.36 -16.87
C GLN A 437 -8.87 -26.48 -15.69
N LEU A 438 -9.14 -27.08 -14.53
CA LEU A 438 -9.45 -26.33 -13.31
C LEU A 438 -8.28 -25.46 -12.86
N HIS A 439 -7.06 -26.00 -12.91
CA HIS A 439 -5.85 -25.25 -12.56
C HIS A 439 -5.59 -24.07 -13.51
N LEU A 440 -5.77 -24.27 -14.82
CA LEU A 440 -5.65 -23.19 -15.82
C LEU A 440 -6.70 -22.09 -15.58
N ARG A 441 -7.96 -22.45 -15.30
CA ARG A 441 -9.01 -21.49 -14.94
C ARG A 441 -8.65 -20.71 -13.67
N GLN A 442 -8.10 -21.37 -12.65
CA GLN A 442 -7.65 -20.71 -11.42
C GLN A 442 -6.52 -19.70 -11.71
N ILE A 443 -5.51 -20.10 -12.48
CA ILE A 443 -4.40 -19.22 -12.89
C ILE A 443 -4.92 -18.01 -13.67
N LEU A 444 -5.80 -18.23 -14.65
CA LEU A 444 -6.39 -17.16 -15.44
C LEU A 444 -7.23 -16.22 -14.59
N LYS A 445 -8.03 -16.73 -13.63
CA LYS A 445 -8.75 -15.91 -12.65
C LYS A 445 -7.81 -15.05 -11.80
N ILE A 446 -6.68 -15.60 -11.36
CA ILE A 446 -5.66 -14.85 -10.60
C ILE A 446 -5.05 -13.74 -11.46
N HIS A 447 -4.66 -14.04 -12.69
CA HIS A 447 -4.11 -13.05 -13.61
C HIS A 447 -5.13 -11.97 -14.00
N LEU A 448 -6.39 -12.36 -14.20
CA LEU A 448 -7.48 -11.42 -14.43
C LEU A 448 -7.69 -10.47 -13.26
N LYS A 449 -7.70 -11.01 -12.03
CA LYS A 449 -7.80 -10.18 -10.83
C LYS A 449 -6.63 -9.19 -10.72
N ALA A 450 -5.41 -9.64 -11.02
CA ALA A 450 -4.23 -8.78 -11.04
C ALA A 450 -4.33 -7.68 -12.12
N ALA A 451 -4.71 -8.04 -13.35
CA ALA A 451 -4.88 -7.07 -14.45
C ALA A 451 -5.97 -6.03 -14.14
N ARG A 452 -7.09 -6.47 -13.53
CA ARG A 452 -8.14 -5.57 -13.05
C ARG A 452 -7.63 -4.60 -11.99
N ASN A 453 -6.88 -5.10 -11.00
CA ASN A 453 -6.30 -4.23 -9.97
C ASN A 453 -5.35 -3.19 -10.57
N GLU A 454 -4.54 -3.58 -11.56
CA GLU A 454 -3.64 -2.66 -12.27
C GLU A 454 -4.43 -1.59 -13.04
N LEU A 455 -5.49 -1.98 -13.76
CA LEU A 455 -6.38 -1.04 -14.45
C LEU A 455 -7.02 -0.04 -13.48
N LEU A 456 -7.55 -0.53 -12.34
CA LEU A 456 -8.12 0.33 -11.29
C LEU A 456 -7.08 1.30 -10.71
N THR A 457 -5.83 0.86 -10.60
CA THR A 457 -4.72 1.67 -10.12
C THR A 457 -4.45 2.83 -11.08
N TYR A 458 -4.36 2.59 -12.39
CA TYR A 458 -4.18 3.67 -13.37
C TYR A 458 -5.38 4.62 -13.43
N ARG A 459 -6.62 4.11 -13.34
CA ARG A 459 -7.82 4.97 -13.27
C ARG A 459 -7.73 5.91 -12.06
N LEU A 460 -7.36 5.38 -10.89
CA LEU A 460 -7.22 6.17 -9.67
C LEU A 460 -6.07 7.18 -9.78
N MET A 461 -4.94 6.82 -10.39
CA MET A 461 -3.84 7.76 -10.67
C MET A 461 -4.31 8.94 -11.54
N ILE A 462 -5.10 8.69 -12.58
CA ILE A 462 -5.65 9.73 -13.47
C ILE A 462 -6.64 10.60 -12.71
N GLU A 463 -7.58 10.00 -11.96
CA GLU A 463 -8.54 10.73 -11.13
C GLU A 463 -7.84 11.69 -10.16
N ARG A 464 -6.89 11.15 -9.38
CA ARG A 464 -6.19 11.90 -8.35
C ARG A 464 -5.27 12.94 -8.96
N GLY A 465 -4.59 12.63 -10.07
CA GLY A 465 -3.74 13.56 -10.80
C GLY A 465 -4.53 14.73 -11.39
N LEU A 466 -5.71 14.48 -11.96
CA LEU A 466 -6.61 15.53 -12.45
C LEU A 466 -7.15 16.42 -11.32
N LEU A 467 -7.41 15.87 -10.14
CA LEU A 467 -7.79 16.67 -8.97
C LEU A 467 -6.69 17.62 -8.52
N ILE A 468 -5.44 17.13 -8.46
CA ILE A 468 -4.27 17.97 -8.17
C ILE A 468 -4.17 19.06 -9.23
N LEU A 469 -4.20 18.69 -10.52
CA LEU A 469 -4.10 19.61 -11.64
C LEU A 469 -5.17 20.69 -11.58
N TRP A 470 -6.44 20.31 -11.39
CA TRP A 470 -7.54 21.25 -11.27
C TRP A 470 -7.30 22.25 -10.13
N ARG A 471 -6.92 21.78 -8.93
CA ARG A 471 -6.67 22.69 -7.80
C ARG A 471 -5.53 23.68 -8.03
N HIS A 472 -4.45 23.24 -8.68
CA HIS A 472 -3.34 24.12 -9.03
C HIS A 472 -3.74 25.14 -10.09
N ILE A 473 -4.44 24.70 -11.13
CA ILE A 473 -4.97 25.58 -12.18
C ILE A 473 -5.94 26.60 -11.57
N GLU A 474 -6.91 26.17 -10.76
CA GLU A 474 -7.86 27.04 -10.06
C GLU A 474 -7.12 28.11 -9.24
N PHE A 475 -6.11 27.72 -8.46
CA PHE A 475 -5.31 28.67 -7.68
C PHE A 475 -4.56 29.68 -8.56
N TYR A 476 -3.81 29.20 -9.56
CA TYR A 476 -2.98 30.07 -10.41
C TYR A 476 -3.80 31.02 -11.27
N LEU A 477 -5.04 30.63 -11.61
CA LEU A 477 -5.95 31.45 -12.39
C LEU A 477 -6.74 32.46 -11.55
N ILE A 478 -7.01 32.17 -10.27
CA ILE A 478 -7.71 33.09 -9.36
C ILE A 478 -6.74 34.15 -8.81
N ASN A 479 -5.52 33.75 -8.44
CA ASN A 479 -4.54 34.62 -7.78
C ASN A 479 -3.57 35.29 -8.77
N ARG A 480 -4.14 35.93 -9.80
CA ARG A 480 -3.38 36.56 -10.91
C ARG A 480 -2.49 37.73 -10.47
N ASP A 481 -2.92 38.46 -9.43
CA ASP A 481 -2.32 39.75 -9.01
C ASP A 481 -1.60 39.69 -7.65
N LEU A 482 -1.57 38.54 -6.99
CA LEU A 482 -0.87 38.42 -5.72
C LEU A 482 0.62 38.20 -5.99
N ASN A 483 1.44 39.22 -5.67
CA ASN A 483 2.88 39.10 -5.45
C ASN A 483 3.16 38.23 -4.21
N LEU A 484 2.65 36.99 -4.20
CA LEU A 484 2.97 36.01 -3.18
C LEU A 484 4.43 35.59 -3.43
N PRO A 485 5.32 35.80 -2.46
CA PRO A 485 6.67 35.29 -2.56
C PRO A 485 6.61 33.79 -2.82
N SER A 486 7.45 33.29 -3.74
CA SER A 486 7.48 31.88 -4.12
C SER A 486 7.52 30.95 -2.89
N TYR A 487 8.15 31.38 -1.79
CA TYR A 487 8.24 30.61 -0.55
C TYR A 487 6.91 30.45 0.22
N GLN A 488 5.92 31.36 0.07
CA GLN A 488 4.61 31.21 0.70
C GLN A 488 3.72 30.20 -0.03
N LEU A 489 4.00 29.94 -1.31
CA LEU A 489 3.30 28.97 -2.16
C LEU A 489 3.78 27.53 -1.89
N PHE A 490 5.05 27.37 -1.49
CA PHE A 490 5.71 26.08 -1.26
C PHE A 490 6.05 25.86 0.22
N ARG A 491 5.11 26.12 1.14
CA ARG A 491 5.29 25.73 2.55
C ARG A 491 5.41 24.21 2.63
N THR A 492 6.65 23.72 2.65
CA THR A 492 6.99 22.34 2.99
C THR A 492 7.12 22.15 4.49
N ASP A 493 7.16 23.26 5.25
CA ASP A 493 7.20 23.29 6.70
C ASP A 493 5.76 23.39 7.21
N PHE A 494 5.07 22.25 7.16
CA PHE A 494 3.67 22.10 7.58
C PHE A 494 3.44 22.30 9.08
N TYR A 495 4.52 22.32 9.86
CA TYR A 495 4.46 22.18 11.30
C TYR A 495 5.44 23.10 12.08
N SER A 496 5.93 24.18 11.46
CA SER A 496 6.72 25.19 12.20
C SER A 496 5.79 26.18 12.92
N THR A 497 5.92 26.23 14.25
CA THR A 497 5.26 27.23 15.11
C THR A 497 5.70 28.65 14.75
N ASP A 498 4.76 29.59 14.87
CA ASP A 498 4.84 31.03 14.51
C ASP A 498 6.01 31.84 15.10
N GLN A 499 6.90 31.26 15.91
CA GLN A 499 7.93 32.01 16.65
C GLN A 499 9.27 32.20 15.92
N ASN A 500 9.56 31.46 14.84
CA ASN A 500 10.79 31.66 14.05
C ASN A 500 10.62 32.60 12.84
N LEU A 501 9.40 33.12 12.62
CA LEU A 501 9.05 33.91 11.44
C LEU A 501 9.89 35.19 11.30
N GLU A 502 10.27 35.87 12.39
CA GLU A 502 10.97 37.16 12.29
C GLU A 502 12.48 37.05 11.96
N MET A 503 13.13 35.95 12.33
CA MET A 503 14.57 35.77 12.13
C MET A 503 14.91 35.16 10.76
N GLU A 504 14.06 34.28 10.23
CA GLU A 504 14.21 33.75 8.87
C GLU A 504 13.80 34.79 7.80
N ASN A 505 12.78 35.61 8.06
CA ASN A 505 12.40 36.69 7.16
C ASN A 505 13.58 37.65 6.88
N LYS A 506 14.36 38.02 7.90
CA LYS A 506 15.54 38.90 7.75
C LYS A 506 16.72 38.28 6.99
N ARG A 507 16.83 36.94 6.93
CA ARG A 507 17.86 36.25 6.12
C ARG A 507 17.41 36.01 4.68
N LEU A 508 16.10 35.95 4.43
CA LEU A 508 15.49 35.63 3.13
C LEU A 508 15.05 36.87 2.32
N ASP A 509 14.99 38.06 2.93
CA ASP A 509 14.80 39.36 2.25
C ASP A 509 15.85 39.67 1.16
N ARG A 510 16.91 38.86 1.04
CA ARG A 510 17.91 38.95 -0.05
C ARG A 510 17.54 38.19 -1.33
N TYR A 511 16.46 37.42 -1.36
CA TYR A 511 15.95 36.74 -2.56
C TYR A 511 14.58 37.31 -2.97
N SER A 512 14.58 38.60 -3.24
CA SER A 512 13.42 39.34 -3.75
C SER A 512 13.14 39.01 -5.22
N ALA A 513 11.85 38.81 -5.50
CA ALA A 513 11.15 39.06 -6.76
C ALA A 513 11.38 38.12 -7.96
N ASP A 514 10.64 37.00 -7.99
CA ASP A 514 9.96 36.59 -9.23
C ASP A 514 8.61 37.34 -9.25
N SER A 515 8.63 38.63 -9.61
CA SER A 515 7.40 39.31 -10.00
C SER A 515 6.90 38.61 -11.25
N LYS A 516 5.84 37.80 -11.15
CA LYS A 516 5.20 37.22 -12.34
C LYS A 516 4.76 38.37 -13.23
N SER A 517 5.47 38.59 -14.33
CA SER A 517 5.04 39.54 -15.34
C SER A 517 3.75 39.01 -15.98
N ARG A 518 2.88 39.90 -16.47
CA ARG A 518 1.72 39.46 -17.28
C ARG A 518 2.14 38.55 -18.44
N GLU A 519 3.38 38.69 -18.92
CA GLU A 519 3.97 37.86 -19.97
C GLU A 519 4.20 36.42 -19.51
N ASP A 520 4.62 36.17 -18.26
CA ASP A 520 4.82 34.82 -17.73
C ASP A 520 3.50 34.07 -17.54
N PHE A 521 2.43 34.79 -17.20
CA PHE A 521 1.08 34.22 -17.15
C PHE A 521 0.54 33.87 -18.53
N VAL A 522 0.76 34.73 -19.53
CA VAL A 522 0.37 34.47 -20.93
C VAL A 522 1.15 33.28 -21.49
N LYS A 523 2.46 33.19 -21.22
CA LYS A 523 3.27 32.03 -21.57
C LYS A 523 2.74 30.76 -20.92
N PHE A 524 2.55 30.77 -19.59
CA PHE A 524 1.95 29.64 -18.87
C PHE A 524 0.63 29.18 -19.48
N LYS A 525 -0.26 30.11 -19.83
CA LYS A 525 -1.55 29.77 -20.46
C LYS A 525 -1.37 29.15 -21.84
N ASN A 526 -0.55 29.75 -22.70
CA ASN A 526 -0.28 29.24 -24.04
C ASN A 526 0.34 27.84 -23.98
N ASP A 527 1.24 27.61 -23.03
CA ASP A 527 1.86 26.31 -22.79
C ASP A 527 0.84 25.28 -22.28
N LEU A 528 -0.08 25.67 -21.38
CA LEU A 528 -1.17 24.79 -20.95
C LEU A 528 -2.07 24.39 -22.13
N ASP A 529 -2.47 25.36 -22.96
CA ASP A 529 -3.35 25.12 -24.12
C ASP A 529 -2.66 24.25 -25.18
N ALA A 530 -1.35 24.43 -25.38
CA ALA A 530 -0.55 23.61 -26.28
C ALA A 530 -0.42 22.16 -25.81
N ILE A 531 -0.20 21.94 -24.52
CA ILE A 531 0.07 20.60 -23.96
C ILE A 531 -1.23 19.84 -23.64
N MET A 532 -2.26 20.53 -23.15
CA MET A 532 -3.60 19.99 -22.84
C MET A 532 -4.60 20.25 -23.97
N GLY A 533 -4.18 20.01 -25.22
CA GLY A 533 -5.05 20.16 -26.39
C GLY A 533 -6.26 19.21 -26.41
N ALA A 534 -7.11 19.33 -27.44
CA ALA A 534 -8.35 18.57 -27.57
C ALA A 534 -8.19 17.04 -27.42
N ASN A 535 -7.06 16.48 -27.88
CA ASN A 535 -6.77 15.05 -27.77
C ASN A 535 -6.58 14.59 -26.31
N PHE A 536 -5.93 15.41 -25.46
CA PHE A 536 -5.74 15.10 -24.05
C PHE A 536 -7.10 14.96 -23.35
N PHE A 537 -7.95 15.96 -23.49
CA PHE A 537 -9.27 15.93 -22.85
C PHE A 537 -10.20 14.86 -23.44
N LYS A 538 -10.12 14.59 -24.75
CA LYS A 538 -10.85 13.47 -25.36
C LYS A 538 -10.48 12.16 -24.69
N LYS A 539 -9.17 11.89 -24.54
CA LYS A 539 -8.69 10.70 -23.83
C LYS A 539 -9.20 10.64 -22.39
N CYS A 540 -9.17 11.75 -21.64
CA CYS A 540 -9.69 11.78 -20.27
C CYS A 540 -11.20 11.50 -20.19
N LEU A 541 -12.00 12.04 -21.11
CA LEU A 541 -13.45 11.82 -21.16
C LEU A 541 -13.80 10.36 -21.45
N ASP A 542 -12.96 9.68 -22.23
CA ASP A 542 -13.15 8.28 -22.61
C ASP A 542 -12.76 7.30 -21.47
N VAL A 543 -12.02 7.74 -20.45
CA VAL A 543 -11.55 6.86 -19.35
C VAL A 543 -12.71 6.17 -18.62
N ASP A 544 -13.72 6.93 -18.20
CA ASP A 544 -14.86 6.37 -17.45
C ASP A 544 -15.71 5.44 -18.33
N GLN A 545 -15.75 5.66 -19.66
CA GLN A 545 -16.48 4.80 -20.59
C GLN A 545 -15.76 3.47 -20.86
N LYS A 546 -14.43 3.52 -20.93
CA LYS A 546 -13.58 2.34 -21.18
C LYS A 546 -13.53 1.39 -20.00
N VAL A 547 -13.59 1.91 -18.77
CA VAL A 547 -13.58 1.10 -17.54
C VAL A 547 -15.01 0.69 -17.18
N GLN A 548 -15.55 -0.32 -17.90
CA GLN A 548 -16.96 -0.76 -17.90
C GLN A 548 -17.54 -1.22 -16.54
N HIS A 549 -16.76 -1.24 -15.46
CA HIS A 549 -17.19 -1.72 -14.14
C HIS A 549 -17.83 -0.66 -13.23
N PHE A 550 -17.73 0.63 -13.57
CA PHE A 550 -18.37 1.72 -12.79
C PHE A 550 -19.36 2.49 -13.67
N LYS A 551 -20.53 1.90 -13.96
CA LYS A 551 -21.60 2.54 -14.75
C LYS A 551 -22.15 3.86 -14.18
N HIS A 552 -21.68 4.31 -13.01
CA HIS A 552 -22.23 5.47 -12.30
C HIS A 552 -21.21 6.53 -11.84
N ASP A 553 -19.90 6.32 -11.98
CA ASP A 553 -18.88 7.29 -11.56
C ASP A 553 -18.23 7.99 -12.76
N ASN A 554 -18.90 9.01 -13.31
CA ASN A 554 -18.35 9.88 -14.36
C ASN A 554 -17.39 10.95 -13.80
N PHE A 555 -16.67 10.63 -12.73
CA PHE A 555 -15.92 11.62 -11.97
C PHE A 555 -14.75 12.20 -12.77
N VAL A 556 -14.00 11.36 -13.49
CA VAL A 556 -12.89 11.80 -14.35
C VAL A 556 -13.44 12.76 -15.40
N ALA A 557 -14.55 12.39 -16.05
CA ALA A 557 -15.20 13.24 -17.05
C ALA A 557 -15.68 14.59 -16.48
N ILE A 558 -16.23 14.61 -15.25
CA ILE A 558 -16.68 15.84 -14.58
C ILE A 558 -15.50 16.77 -14.30
N VAL A 559 -14.41 16.25 -13.73
CA VAL A 559 -13.22 17.05 -13.40
C VAL A 559 -12.57 17.57 -14.68
N SER A 560 -12.45 16.75 -15.73
CA SER A 560 -11.92 17.19 -17.03
C SER A 560 -12.73 18.33 -17.63
N LYS A 561 -14.07 18.24 -17.64
CA LYS A 561 -14.95 19.32 -18.12
C LYS A 561 -14.79 20.60 -17.28
N ARG A 562 -14.56 20.46 -15.97
CA ARG A 562 -14.33 21.61 -15.08
C ARG A 562 -13.01 22.30 -15.39
N ILE A 563 -11.93 21.55 -15.62
CA ILE A 563 -10.64 22.10 -16.07
C ILE A 563 -10.81 22.81 -17.41
N GLN A 564 -11.49 22.20 -18.40
CA GLN A 564 -11.77 22.84 -19.69
C GLN A 564 -12.51 24.17 -19.52
N LYS A 565 -13.57 24.20 -18.70
CA LYS A 565 -14.32 25.44 -18.42
C LYS A 565 -13.43 26.51 -17.78
N LEU A 566 -12.55 26.14 -16.84
CA LEU A 566 -11.61 27.08 -16.23
C LEU A 566 -10.63 27.66 -17.26
N MET A 567 -10.18 26.86 -18.23
CA MET A 567 -9.35 27.35 -19.33
C MET A 567 -10.11 28.30 -20.26
N HIS A 568 -11.39 28.01 -20.56
CA HIS A 568 -12.25 28.82 -21.43
C HIS A 568 -12.76 30.13 -20.79
N LEU A 569 -13.01 30.17 -19.47
CA LEU A 569 -13.45 31.38 -18.77
C LEU A 569 -12.42 32.53 -18.79
N ILE A 570 -11.28 32.31 -19.43
CA ILE A 570 -10.10 33.18 -19.44
C ILE A 570 -9.73 33.55 -20.88
N SER A 571 -10.46 33.07 -21.89
CA SER A 571 -10.36 33.56 -23.28
C SER A 571 -11.16 34.84 -23.55
N HIS A 572 -11.92 35.29 -22.56
CA HIS A 572 -12.58 36.61 -22.48
C HIS A 572 -12.07 37.34 -21.24
#